data_AF-A0A151ABE0-F1
#
_entry.id   AF-A0A151ABE0-F1
#
_cell.length_a   1.000
_cell.length_b   1.000
_cell.length_c   1.000
_cell.angle_alpha   90.00
_cell.angle_beta   90.00
_cell.angle_gamma   90.00
#
_symmetry.space_group_name_H-M   'P 1'
#
loop_
_entity.id
_entity.type
_entity.pdbx_description
1 polymer ?
#
loop_
_entity_poly.entity_id
_entity_poly.type
_entity_poly.pdbx_seq_one_letter_code
_entity_poly.pdbx_strand_id
1 'polypeptide(L)'
;MTESRDVRRYVLAVLCVFAIGVAIRLAPLYWTPYPFNPDGFGFASVARTALESGSIPSANEHRMMGSQRYIFVSLLVLLSRITSLQPLWLAQPAIAVIGTIPALIVVLVVREIGIELGWPSRRTFIAATLAGVVLATEGLYLRRSVAVSYEVLGLLFIPAIALCLHRFFATSRRSWLGIAGILLLVLPATHHFSTVVAGVTLVVLVGIWIDRQPTLRIIATGVAITVGFWAYLLLYYSQSPPPYTGLITTNPMLFIAWIIAIVTLAYWFRMAQPSLTRGVFASIGLLGFGVLALNAVQPFFPSMSSTPLLLLVLVAPLIVLVVLMSWGLPIVVRLHYGPLVLALLIAPLTFIALSLTAGLSPQYFHLIQRTQTFVHLSAVIIAVVATFVLYDRVQDRSQSLRTIVQIGLPIILILVAVVTVPIAFVGLEAVSYQGTTTEAEFSTVTFASTMFSEPWTSDDHITRVENNYYGSEHNAGPEPVYNWLHGGTPPTCSTIAEDSWTTVGAQLFPASPEQLSDERYANWQAENNIVYVSGAGGDRQVIVTPTGGSTASC
;
A
#
# COMPACT_ATOMS: atom_id res chain seq x y z
N MET A 1 4.60 -16.04 -39.27
CA MET A 1 5.52 -14.92 -38.91
C MET A 1 4.89 -13.86 -37.99
N THR A 2 3.59 -13.56 -38.09
CA THR A 2 2.88 -12.57 -37.24
C THR A 2 2.85 -12.96 -35.76
N GLU A 3 2.55 -14.22 -35.45
CA GLU A 3 2.44 -14.73 -34.07
C GLU A 3 3.76 -14.60 -33.27
N SER A 4 4.91 -14.90 -33.90
CA SER A 4 6.24 -14.74 -33.27
C SER A 4 6.59 -13.28 -32.93
N ARG A 5 6.12 -12.32 -33.73
CA ARG A 5 6.36 -10.88 -33.49
C ARG A 5 5.51 -10.36 -32.33
N ASP A 6 4.31 -10.90 -32.17
CA ASP A 6 3.40 -10.52 -31.10
C ASP A 6 3.84 -11.07 -29.74
N VAL A 7 4.38 -12.30 -29.71
CA VAL A 7 5.04 -12.85 -28.50
C VAL A 7 6.26 -12.00 -28.12
N ARG A 8 7.14 -11.67 -29.06
CA ARG A 8 8.35 -10.86 -28.77
C ARG A 8 8.00 -9.48 -28.22
N ARG A 9 7.00 -8.80 -28.79
CA ARG A 9 6.54 -7.50 -28.29
C ARG A 9 5.98 -7.63 -26.88
N TYR A 10 5.20 -8.67 -26.61
CA TYR A 10 4.64 -8.86 -25.28
C TYR A 10 5.72 -9.14 -24.22
N VAL A 11 6.70 -9.99 -24.53
CA VAL A 11 7.86 -10.21 -23.65
C VAL A 11 8.59 -8.90 -23.38
N LEU A 12 8.76 -8.06 -24.41
CA LEU A 12 9.35 -6.74 -24.22
C LEU A 12 8.51 -5.85 -23.30
N ALA A 13 7.18 -5.83 -23.43
CA ALA A 13 6.31 -5.07 -22.53
C ALA A 13 6.48 -5.50 -21.07
N VAL A 14 6.48 -6.81 -20.82
CA VAL A 14 6.65 -7.40 -19.49
C VAL A 14 8.03 -7.04 -18.94
N LEU A 15 9.10 -7.20 -19.72
CA LEU A 15 10.46 -6.88 -19.29
C LEU A 15 10.65 -5.39 -19.00
N CYS A 16 10.10 -4.50 -19.84
CA CYS A 16 10.18 -3.05 -19.61
C CYS A 16 9.44 -2.65 -18.34
N VAL A 17 8.20 -3.12 -18.15
CA VAL A 17 7.42 -2.83 -16.93
C VAL A 17 8.10 -3.40 -15.70
N PHE A 18 8.64 -4.61 -15.80
CA PHE A 18 9.37 -5.24 -14.70
C PHE A 18 10.61 -4.44 -14.33
N ALA A 19 11.44 -4.06 -15.32
CA ALA A 19 12.66 -3.29 -15.09
C ALA A 19 12.35 -1.92 -14.46
N ILE A 20 11.36 -1.19 -14.98
CA ILE A 20 10.94 0.11 -14.43
C ILE A 20 10.39 -0.06 -13.01
N GLY A 21 9.49 -1.03 -12.81
CA GLY A 21 8.84 -1.26 -11.52
C GLY A 21 9.81 -1.68 -10.42
N VAL A 22 10.79 -2.53 -10.75
CA VAL A 22 11.85 -2.92 -9.81
C VAL A 22 12.79 -1.75 -9.56
N ALA A 23 13.27 -1.06 -10.60
CA ALA A 23 14.20 0.05 -10.45
C ALA A 23 13.64 1.16 -9.55
N ILE A 24 12.39 1.58 -9.75
CA ILE A 24 11.79 2.63 -8.93
C ILE A 24 11.56 2.19 -7.47
N ARG A 25 11.31 0.90 -7.21
CA ARG A 25 11.19 0.36 -5.84
C ARG A 25 12.54 0.10 -5.18
N LEU A 26 13.63 0.07 -5.95
CA LEU A 26 15.00 0.03 -5.45
C LEU A 26 15.58 1.44 -5.26
N ALA A 27 14.90 2.50 -5.70
CA ALA A 27 15.35 3.88 -5.53
C ALA A 27 15.73 4.24 -4.07
N PRO A 28 15.04 3.73 -3.03
CA PRO A 28 15.47 3.94 -1.64
C PRO A 28 16.92 3.57 -1.35
N LEU A 29 17.45 2.55 -2.04
CA LEU A 29 18.82 2.08 -1.87
C LEU A 29 19.89 3.07 -2.36
N TYR A 30 19.48 4.14 -3.05
CA TYR A 30 20.36 5.25 -3.38
C TYR A 30 20.61 6.17 -2.17
N TRP A 31 19.65 6.29 -1.25
CA TRP A 31 19.76 7.15 -0.07
C TRP A 31 20.25 6.40 1.17
N THR A 32 19.83 5.15 1.31
CA THR A 32 20.17 4.31 2.46
C THR A 32 20.22 2.85 2.05
N PRO A 33 21.17 2.05 2.51
CA PRO A 33 21.22 0.65 2.15
C PRO A 33 20.15 -0.18 2.90
N TYR A 34 19.39 0.44 3.82
CA TYR A 34 18.39 -0.21 4.66
C TYR A 34 16.99 -0.29 4.01
N PRO A 35 16.08 -1.12 4.57
CA PRO A 35 14.68 -1.16 4.15
C PRO A 35 14.01 0.23 4.13
N PHE A 36 13.11 0.46 3.18
CA PHE A 36 12.44 1.77 3.00
C PHE A 36 11.62 2.25 4.21
N ASN A 37 11.20 1.37 5.13
CA ASN A 37 10.40 1.73 6.31
C ASN A 37 10.83 0.95 7.56
N PRO A 38 10.64 1.51 8.78
CA PRO A 38 10.93 0.87 10.05
C PRO A 38 10.38 -0.56 10.22
N ASP A 39 9.23 -0.90 9.64
CA ASP A 39 8.69 -2.27 9.73
C ASP A 39 9.61 -3.31 9.10
N GLY A 40 10.39 -2.91 8.08
CA GLY A 40 11.38 -3.74 7.40
C GLY A 40 12.45 -4.28 8.36
N PHE A 41 12.85 -3.47 9.34
CA PHE A 41 13.79 -3.88 10.38
C PHE A 41 13.20 -4.98 11.27
N GLY A 42 11.90 -4.91 11.56
CA GLY A 42 11.17 -5.94 12.31
C GLY A 42 11.20 -7.29 11.59
N PHE A 43 10.92 -7.30 10.29
CA PHE A 43 11.01 -8.53 9.50
C PHE A 43 12.43 -9.08 9.42
N ALA A 44 13.41 -8.19 9.23
CA ALA A 44 14.81 -8.58 9.14
C ALA A 44 15.35 -9.14 10.46
N SER A 45 14.99 -8.54 11.60
CA SER A 45 15.41 -8.99 12.93
C SER A 45 14.84 -10.37 13.24
N VAL A 46 13.54 -10.59 13.03
CA VAL A 46 12.92 -11.91 13.22
C VAL A 46 13.53 -12.97 12.30
N ALA A 47 13.79 -12.62 11.04
CA ALA A 47 14.44 -13.54 10.10
C ALA A 47 15.89 -13.87 10.50
N ARG A 48 16.64 -12.90 11.04
CA ARG A 48 17.99 -13.11 11.58
C ARG A 48 17.94 -14.09 12.76
N THR A 49 17.07 -13.84 13.73
CA THR A 49 16.89 -14.72 14.88
C THR A 49 16.54 -16.14 14.44
N ALA A 50 15.67 -16.30 13.44
CA ALA A 50 15.31 -17.63 12.91
C ALA A 50 16.48 -18.35 12.22
N LEU A 51 17.37 -17.61 11.57
CA LEU A 51 18.58 -18.16 10.95
C LEU A 51 19.59 -18.61 12.00
N GLU A 52 19.74 -17.84 13.09
CA GLU A 52 20.65 -18.08 14.21
C GLU A 52 20.18 -19.25 15.09
N SER A 53 18.89 -19.30 15.44
CA SER A 53 18.32 -20.37 16.26
C SER A 53 18.10 -21.68 15.50
N GLY A 54 18.04 -21.62 14.16
CA GLY A 54 17.65 -22.75 13.32
C GLY A 54 16.15 -23.11 13.40
N SER A 55 15.33 -22.27 14.05
CA SER A 55 13.88 -22.45 14.19
C SER A 55 13.15 -21.15 13.87
N ILE A 56 11.98 -21.23 13.24
CA ILE A 56 11.14 -20.04 13.08
C ILE A 56 10.46 -19.77 14.43
N PRO A 57 10.64 -18.59 15.04
CA PRO A 57 10.03 -18.28 16.34
C PRO A 57 8.52 -18.49 16.29
N SER A 58 7.94 -19.01 17.37
CA SER A 58 6.49 -19.13 17.44
C SER A 58 5.84 -17.75 17.52
N ALA A 59 4.58 -17.64 17.07
CA ALA A 59 3.84 -16.37 17.11
C ALA A 59 3.68 -15.79 18.53
N ASN A 60 3.91 -16.62 19.56
CA ASN A 60 3.86 -16.23 20.97
C ASN A 60 5.24 -15.88 21.55
N GLU A 61 6.33 -16.42 20.99
CA GLU A 61 7.71 -16.25 21.49
C GLU A 61 8.29 -14.87 21.15
N HIS A 62 7.94 -14.31 20.00
CA HIS A 62 8.27 -12.94 19.66
C HIS A 62 7.00 -12.11 19.76
N ARG A 63 6.92 -11.18 20.72
CA ARG A 63 5.82 -10.17 20.79
C ARG A 63 5.65 -9.41 19.47
N MET A 64 6.71 -9.37 18.65
CA MET A 64 6.74 -8.77 17.32
C MET A 64 6.30 -9.70 16.19
N MET A 65 6.24 -11.02 16.39
CA MET A 65 5.87 -12.01 15.37
C MET A 65 4.37 -12.33 15.46
N GLY A 66 3.53 -11.38 15.07
CA GLY A 66 2.12 -11.71 14.83
C GLY A 66 2.00 -12.82 13.78
N SER A 67 1.01 -13.70 13.91
CA SER A 67 0.80 -14.86 13.00
C SER A 67 0.79 -14.49 11.50
N GLN A 68 0.48 -13.24 11.19
CA GLN A 68 0.43 -12.68 9.84
C GLN A 68 1.79 -12.30 9.24
N ARG A 69 2.86 -12.26 10.04
CA ARG A 69 4.21 -11.93 9.53
C ARG A 69 4.95 -13.16 9.00
N TYR A 70 4.41 -14.35 9.26
CA TYR A 70 5.08 -15.64 9.10
C TYR A 70 5.57 -15.88 7.66
N ILE A 71 4.73 -15.60 6.67
CA ILE A 71 5.03 -15.90 5.27
C ILE A 71 6.17 -15.01 4.74
N PHE A 72 6.14 -13.71 5.06
CA PHE A 72 7.18 -12.80 4.60
C PHE A 72 8.52 -13.07 5.30
N VAL A 73 8.52 -13.33 6.61
CA VAL A 73 9.73 -13.74 7.35
C VAL A 73 10.31 -15.03 6.78
N SER A 74 9.47 -16.04 6.54
CA SER A 74 9.91 -17.33 5.96
C SER A 74 10.56 -17.13 4.59
N LEU A 75 10.02 -16.22 3.77
CA LEU A 75 10.63 -15.84 2.49
C LEU A 75 12.01 -15.22 2.70
N LEU A 76 12.18 -14.28 3.63
CA LEU A 76 13.47 -13.66 3.91
C LEU A 76 14.49 -14.68 4.42
N VAL A 77 14.09 -15.60 5.30
CA VAL A 77 14.94 -16.70 5.77
C VAL A 77 15.39 -17.56 4.59
N LEU A 78 14.48 -17.96 3.70
CA LEU A 78 14.80 -18.77 2.52
C LEU A 78 15.76 -18.03 1.58
N LEU A 79 15.49 -16.76 1.26
CA LEU A 79 16.35 -15.96 0.41
C LEU A 79 17.74 -15.76 1.03
N SER A 80 17.81 -15.56 2.34
CA SER A 80 19.09 -15.45 3.07
C SER A 80 19.88 -16.75 3.01
N ARG A 81 19.23 -17.91 3.13
CA ARG A 81 19.87 -19.23 2.97
C ARG A 81 20.38 -19.46 1.53
N ILE A 82 19.65 -18.99 0.53
CA ILE A 82 20.03 -19.16 -0.89
C ILE A 82 21.19 -18.22 -1.27
N THR A 83 21.12 -16.96 -0.86
CA THR A 83 22.06 -15.92 -1.27
C THR A 83 23.23 -15.70 -0.32
N SER A 84 23.16 -16.27 0.89
CA SER A 84 24.07 -16.00 2.02
C SER A 84 24.15 -14.53 2.47
N LEU A 85 23.18 -13.71 2.06
CA LEU A 85 23.08 -12.31 2.49
C LEU A 85 22.21 -12.21 3.75
N GLN A 86 22.48 -11.20 4.58
CA GLN A 86 21.65 -10.94 5.76
C GLN A 86 20.24 -10.48 5.35
N PRO A 87 19.20 -10.86 6.12
CA PRO A 87 17.82 -10.46 5.84
C PRO A 87 17.61 -8.96 5.66
N LEU A 88 18.37 -8.14 6.39
CA LEU A 88 18.30 -6.67 6.35
C LEU A 88 18.53 -6.11 4.93
N TRP A 89 19.50 -6.67 4.20
CA TRP A 89 19.86 -6.24 2.85
C TRP A 89 18.96 -6.85 1.77
N LEU A 90 18.27 -7.95 2.09
CA LEU A 90 17.41 -8.66 1.15
C LEU A 90 15.97 -8.18 1.14
N ALA A 91 15.53 -7.51 2.21
CA ALA A 91 14.12 -7.16 2.37
C ALA A 91 13.61 -6.18 1.29
N GLN A 92 14.39 -5.13 0.98
CA GLN A 92 14.03 -4.16 -0.06
C GLN A 92 14.04 -4.79 -1.47
N PRO A 93 15.10 -5.52 -1.90
CA PRO A 93 15.07 -6.22 -3.19
C PRO A 93 13.93 -7.22 -3.36
N ALA A 94 13.63 -8.00 -2.32
CA ALA A 94 12.52 -8.95 -2.36
C ALA A 94 11.18 -8.24 -2.62
N ILE A 95 10.93 -7.15 -1.90
CA ILE A 95 9.70 -6.36 -2.04
C ILE A 95 9.65 -5.62 -3.38
N ALA A 96 10.78 -5.13 -3.89
CA ALA A 96 10.83 -4.49 -5.21
C ALA A 96 10.35 -5.44 -6.32
N VAL A 97 10.73 -6.72 -6.25
CA VAL A 97 10.24 -7.75 -7.17
C VAL A 97 8.75 -8.03 -6.95
N ILE A 98 8.34 -8.33 -5.72
CA ILE A 98 6.95 -8.71 -5.40
C ILE A 98 5.98 -7.58 -5.74
N GLY A 99 6.31 -6.35 -5.34
CA GLY A 99 5.50 -5.14 -5.55
C GLY A 99 5.36 -4.75 -7.02
N THR A 100 6.19 -5.31 -7.91
CA THR A 100 6.11 -5.08 -9.36
C THR A 100 5.16 -6.07 -10.07
N ILE A 101 4.95 -7.27 -9.51
CA ILE A 101 4.13 -8.31 -10.15
C ILE A 101 2.68 -7.86 -10.43
N PRO A 102 1.99 -7.10 -9.57
CA PRO A 102 0.63 -6.63 -9.87
C PRO A 102 0.56 -5.76 -11.13
N ALA A 103 1.61 -4.98 -11.43
CA ALA A 103 1.70 -4.23 -12.69
C ALA A 103 1.75 -5.17 -13.91
N LEU A 104 2.38 -6.34 -13.79
CA LEU A 104 2.39 -7.36 -14.84
C LEU A 104 1.01 -8.02 -15.01
N ILE A 105 0.25 -8.18 -13.92
CA ILE A 105 -1.15 -8.64 -14.00
C ILE A 105 -1.99 -7.62 -14.78
N VAL A 106 -1.78 -6.32 -14.55
CA VAL A 106 -2.44 -5.25 -15.31
C VAL A 106 -2.08 -5.31 -16.81
N VAL A 107 -0.79 -5.50 -17.15
CA VAL A 107 -0.34 -5.70 -18.53
C VAL A 107 -1.11 -6.85 -19.19
N LEU A 108 -1.26 -7.97 -18.49
CA LEU A 108 -1.98 -9.14 -18.99
C LEU A 108 -3.46 -8.83 -19.20
N VAL A 109 -4.14 -8.24 -18.21
CA VAL A 109 -5.58 -7.94 -18.29
C VAL A 109 -5.88 -6.94 -19.40
N VAL A 110 -5.10 -5.86 -19.52
CA VAL A 110 -5.29 -4.85 -20.58
C VAL A 110 -4.99 -5.42 -21.97
N ARG A 111 -4.00 -6.31 -22.09
CA ARG A 111 -3.75 -7.02 -23.36
C ARG A 111 -4.97 -7.82 -23.78
N GLU A 112 -5.53 -8.61 -22.87
CA GLU A 112 -6.67 -9.48 -23.19
C GLU A 112 -7.92 -8.66 -23.54
N ILE A 113 -8.16 -7.56 -22.82
CA ILE A 113 -9.21 -6.58 -23.16
C ILE A 113 -8.97 -5.98 -24.56
N GLY A 114 -7.73 -5.60 -24.88
CA GLY A 114 -7.40 -5.05 -26.19
C GLY A 114 -7.62 -6.04 -27.34
N ILE A 115 -7.33 -7.32 -27.11
CA ILE A 115 -7.63 -8.41 -28.07
C ILE A 115 -9.14 -8.57 -28.25
N GLU A 116 -9.91 -8.59 -27.15
CA GLU A 116 -11.37 -8.68 -27.18
C GLU A 116 -12.01 -7.50 -27.93
N LEU A 117 -11.46 -6.30 -27.77
CA LEU A 117 -11.89 -5.10 -28.49
C LEU A 117 -11.40 -5.03 -29.96
N GLY A 118 -10.67 -6.05 -30.44
CA GLY A 118 -10.18 -6.11 -31.82
C GLY A 118 -9.07 -5.11 -32.15
N TRP A 119 -8.32 -4.64 -31.15
CA TRP A 119 -7.24 -3.69 -31.37
C TRP A 119 -6.07 -4.33 -32.14
N PRO A 120 -5.41 -3.58 -33.05
CA PRO A 120 -4.19 -4.06 -33.70
C PRO A 120 -3.09 -4.39 -32.69
N SER A 121 -2.26 -5.40 -32.96
CA SER A 121 -1.23 -5.88 -32.01
C SER A 121 -0.32 -4.78 -31.47
N ARG A 122 0.03 -3.77 -32.29
CA ARG A 122 0.83 -2.61 -31.86
C ARG A 122 0.11 -1.78 -30.80
N ARG A 123 -1.19 -1.55 -30.97
CA ARG A 123 -2.00 -0.76 -30.04
C ARG A 123 -2.22 -1.50 -28.74
N THR A 124 -2.53 -2.79 -28.81
CA THR A 124 -2.64 -3.66 -27.63
C THR A 124 -1.33 -3.68 -26.84
N PHE A 125 -0.18 -3.78 -27.52
CA PHE A 125 1.13 -3.68 -26.90
C PHE A 125 1.31 -2.34 -26.17
N ILE A 126 1.08 -1.20 -26.84
CA ILE A 126 1.25 0.12 -26.22
C ILE A 126 0.30 0.30 -25.02
N ALA A 127 -0.97 -0.09 -25.15
CA ALA A 127 -1.94 0.01 -24.07
C ALA A 127 -1.55 -0.85 -22.86
N ALA A 128 -1.14 -2.10 -23.09
CA ALA A 128 -0.70 -3.00 -22.03
C ALA A 128 0.56 -2.48 -21.34
N THR A 129 1.58 -2.04 -22.09
CA THR A 129 2.80 -1.43 -21.53
C THR A 129 2.47 -0.17 -20.75
N LEU A 130 1.63 0.72 -21.28
CA LEU A 130 1.23 1.96 -20.60
C LEU A 130 0.56 1.65 -19.27
N ALA A 131 -0.38 0.70 -19.23
CA ALA A 131 -1.07 0.34 -17.99
C ALA A 131 -0.11 -0.24 -16.94
N GLY A 132 0.83 -1.09 -17.35
CA GLY A 132 1.87 -1.60 -16.47
C GLY A 132 2.78 -0.49 -15.92
N VAL A 133 3.29 0.38 -16.79
CA VAL A 133 4.16 1.50 -16.39
C VAL A 133 3.43 2.45 -15.44
N VAL A 134 2.21 2.87 -15.80
CA VAL A 134 1.41 3.79 -14.98
C VAL A 134 1.15 3.20 -13.60
N LEU A 135 0.72 1.94 -13.47
CA LEU A 135 0.53 1.35 -12.14
C LEU A 135 1.87 1.20 -11.40
N ALA A 136 2.95 0.83 -12.08
CA ALA A 136 4.25 0.63 -11.46
C ALA A 136 4.85 1.92 -10.87
N THR A 137 4.51 3.08 -11.43
CA THR A 137 5.07 4.40 -11.07
C THR A 137 4.07 5.37 -10.43
N GLU A 138 2.77 5.07 -10.39
CA GLU A 138 1.79 5.96 -9.73
C GLU A 138 2.06 6.07 -8.23
N GLY A 139 2.13 7.30 -7.72
CA GLY A 139 2.67 7.63 -6.40
C GLY A 139 2.01 6.95 -5.20
N LEU A 140 0.68 6.92 -5.14
CA LEU A 140 -0.05 6.32 -4.01
C LEU A 140 0.12 4.80 -3.99
N TYR A 141 0.01 4.16 -5.15
CA TYR A 141 0.29 2.74 -5.29
C TYR A 141 1.76 2.42 -4.97
N LEU A 142 2.68 3.23 -5.49
CA LEU A 142 4.12 3.06 -5.27
C LEU A 142 4.48 3.19 -3.79
N ARG A 143 3.97 4.19 -3.07
CA ARG A 143 4.21 4.39 -1.63
C ARG A 143 4.00 3.12 -0.80
N ARG A 144 2.94 2.36 -1.11
CA ARG A 144 2.61 1.12 -0.40
C ARG A 144 3.30 -0.11 -0.95
N SER A 145 3.67 -0.11 -2.22
CA SER A 145 4.35 -1.25 -2.87
C SER A 145 5.88 -1.17 -2.85
N VAL A 146 6.45 -0.04 -2.42
CA VAL A 146 7.89 0.13 -2.11
C VAL A 146 8.21 -0.17 -0.65
N ALA A 147 7.24 0.04 0.25
CA ALA A 147 7.37 -0.26 1.67
C ALA A 147 7.57 -1.76 1.91
N VAL A 148 8.57 -2.09 2.73
CA VAL A 148 8.83 -3.45 3.20
C VAL A 148 7.76 -3.82 4.21
N SER A 149 6.70 -4.43 3.70
CA SER A 149 5.55 -4.85 4.47
C SER A 149 4.93 -6.11 3.88
N TYR A 150 4.37 -6.97 4.73
CA TYR A 150 3.55 -8.10 4.29
C TYR A 150 2.30 -7.65 3.50
N GLU A 151 1.90 -6.37 3.57
CA GLU A 151 0.79 -5.83 2.79
C GLU A 151 1.05 -5.89 1.28
N VAL A 152 2.32 -5.83 0.85
CA VAL A 152 2.71 -5.95 -0.57
C VAL A 152 2.35 -7.32 -1.14
N LEU A 153 2.46 -8.38 -0.34
CA LEU A 153 1.98 -9.71 -0.73
C LEU A 153 0.46 -9.71 -0.91
N GLY A 154 -0.27 -8.94 -0.09
CA GLY A 154 -1.70 -8.72 -0.25
C GLY A 154 -2.05 -8.02 -1.56
N LEU A 155 -1.30 -6.99 -1.95
CA LEU A 155 -1.45 -6.32 -3.26
C LEU A 155 -1.24 -7.26 -4.45
N LEU A 156 -0.52 -8.36 -4.26
CA LEU A 156 -0.34 -9.42 -5.26
C LEU A 156 -1.39 -10.54 -5.18
N PHE A 157 -1.63 -11.08 -3.98
CA PHE A 157 -2.47 -12.26 -3.81
C PHE A 157 -3.93 -11.97 -4.17
N ILE A 158 -4.46 -10.80 -3.84
CA ILE A 158 -5.85 -10.44 -4.17
C ILE A 158 -6.11 -10.47 -5.70
N PRO A 159 -5.36 -9.73 -6.54
CA PRO A 159 -5.57 -9.81 -7.99
C PRO A 159 -5.21 -11.19 -8.56
N ALA A 160 -4.24 -11.91 -8.00
CA ALA A 160 -3.92 -13.27 -8.45
C ALA A 160 -5.05 -14.27 -8.16
N ILE A 161 -5.63 -14.24 -6.96
CA ILE A 161 -6.80 -15.04 -6.57
C ILE A 161 -7.98 -14.71 -7.50
N ALA A 162 -8.27 -13.42 -7.66
CA ALA A 162 -9.39 -12.98 -8.50
C ALA A 162 -9.21 -13.41 -9.96
N LEU A 163 -7.98 -13.28 -10.51
CA LEU A 163 -7.65 -13.73 -11.86
C LEU A 163 -7.79 -15.25 -12.01
N CYS A 164 -7.25 -16.03 -11.06
CA CYS A 164 -7.34 -17.50 -11.09
C CYS A 164 -8.80 -17.95 -11.04
N LEU A 165 -9.61 -17.39 -10.13
CA LEU A 165 -11.03 -17.73 -10.02
C LEU A 165 -11.83 -17.28 -11.25
N HIS A 166 -11.55 -16.10 -11.79
CA HIS A 166 -12.15 -15.66 -13.05
C HIS A 166 -11.83 -16.65 -14.19
N ARG A 167 -10.58 -17.08 -14.32
CA ARG A 167 -10.17 -18.09 -15.32
C ARG A 167 -10.79 -19.46 -15.04
N PHE A 168 -10.95 -19.86 -13.78
CA PHE A 168 -11.63 -21.09 -13.40
C PHE A 168 -13.10 -21.06 -13.86
N PHE A 169 -13.85 -20.00 -13.57
CA PHE A 169 -15.25 -19.91 -13.99
C PHE A 169 -15.39 -19.81 -15.52
N ALA A 170 -14.49 -19.09 -16.19
CA ALA A 170 -14.50 -18.98 -17.64
C ALA A 170 -14.13 -20.28 -18.38
N THR A 171 -13.19 -21.07 -17.84
CA THR A 171 -12.60 -22.23 -18.57
C THR A 171 -12.88 -23.58 -17.95
N SER A 172 -13.46 -23.63 -16.74
CA SER A 172 -13.68 -24.85 -15.96
C SER A 172 -12.42 -25.66 -15.61
N ARG A 173 -11.21 -25.14 -15.83
CA ARG A 173 -9.93 -25.83 -15.56
C ARG A 173 -9.59 -25.80 -14.07
N ARG A 174 -9.51 -26.98 -13.44
CA ARG A 174 -9.28 -27.15 -11.99
C ARG A 174 -7.91 -26.66 -11.50
N SER A 175 -6.91 -26.56 -12.38
CA SER A 175 -5.58 -26.02 -12.01
C SER A 175 -5.66 -24.61 -11.46
N TRP A 176 -6.52 -23.75 -12.05
CA TRP A 176 -6.75 -22.40 -11.56
C TRP A 176 -7.39 -22.37 -10.17
N LEU A 177 -8.32 -23.30 -9.91
CA LEU A 177 -8.91 -23.46 -8.58
C LEU A 177 -7.88 -23.92 -7.55
N GLY A 178 -6.98 -24.84 -7.92
CA GLY A 178 -5.90 -25.30 -7.05
C GLY A 178 -4.96 -24.16 -6.66
N ILE A 179 -4.54 -23.33 -7.62
CA ILE A 179 -3.69 -22.15 -7.37
C ILE A 179 -4.43 -21.15 -6.47
N ALA A 180 -5.70 -20.83 -6.78
CA ALA A 180 -6.50 -19.94 -5.94
C ALA A 180 -6.67 -20.49 -4.52
N GLY A 181 -6.87 -21.80 -4.35
CA GLY A 181 -6.99 -22.46 -3.06
C GLY A 181 -5.72 -22.34 -2.22
N ILE A 182 -4.53 -22.53 -2.81
CA ILE A 182 -3.24 -22.35 -2.13
C ILE A 182 -3.09 -20.89 -1.66
N LEU A 183 -3.40 -19.93 -2.54
CA LEU A 183 -3.31 -18.50 -2.20
C LEU A 183 -4.29 -18.12 -1.08
N LEU A 184 -5.54 -18.60 -1.14
CA LEU A 184 -6.55 -18.38 -0.10
C LEU A 184 -6.17 -19.01 1.24
N LEU A 185 -5.51 -20.18 1.23
CA LEU A 185 -5.03 -20.84 2.44
C LEU A 185 -3.92 -20.05 3.13
N VAL A 186 -3.01 -19.47 2.36
CA VAL A 186 -1.83 -18.76 2.90
C VAL A 186 -2.15 -17.32 3.31
N LEU A 187 -3.20 -16.72 2.75
CA LEU A 187 -3.50 -15.30 2.90
C LEU A 187 -3.77 -14.85 4.36
N PRO A 188 -4.55 -15.56 5.20
CA PRO A 188 -4.75 -15.18 6.61
C PRO A 188 -3.45 -15.15 7.43
N ALA A 189 -2.52 -16.05 7.12
CA ALA A 189 -1.17 -16.09 7.71
C ALA A 189 -0.19 -15.08 7.08
N THR A 190 -0.63 -14.33 6.07
CA THR A 190 0.16 -13.30 5.37
C THR A 190 -0.27 -11.88 5.75
N HIS A 191 -1.57 -11.60 5.76
CA HIS A 191 -2.02 -10.25 6.08
C HIS A 191 -3.51 -10.19 6.42
N HIS A 192 -3.85 -9.72 7.62
CA HIS A 192 -5.24 -9.66 8.07
C HIS A 192 -6.15 -8.83 7.15
N PHE A 193 -5.76 -7.60 6.86
CA PHE A 193 -6.62 -6.69 6.12
C PHE A 193 -6.82 -7.16 4.67
N SER A 194 -5.74 -7.56 3.98
CA SER A 194 -5.85 -8.11 2.62
C SER A 194 -6.68 -9.39 2.56
N THR A 195 -6.70 -10.18 3.63
CA THR A 195 -7.54 -11.39 3.71
C THR A 195 -9.03 -11.05 3.67
N VAL A 196 -9.46 -10.03 4.42
CA VAL A 196 -10.86 -9.59 4.40
C VAL A 196 -11.22 -8.96 3.05
N VAL A 197 -10.31 -8.15 2.48
CA VAL A 197 -10.50 -7.58 1.12
C VAL A 197 -10.62 -8.68 0.07
N ALA A 198 -9.82 -9.76 0.16
CA ALA A 198 -9.96 -10.93 -0.71
C ALA A 198 -11.32 -11.63 -0.53
N GLY A 199 -11.79 -11.77 0.72
CA GLY A 199 -13.10 -12.34 1.02
C GLY A 199 -14.25 -11.55 0.38
N VAL A 200 -14.21 -10.22 0.45
CA VAL A 200 -15.20 -9.37 -0.21
C VAL A 200 -15.05 -9.44 -1.74
N THR A 201 -13.82 -9.42 -2.26
CA THR A 201 -13.54 -9.58 -3.69
C THR A 201 -14.11 -10.89 -4.22
N LEU A 202 -13.96 -11.98 -3.47
CA LEU A 202 -14.51 -13.30 -3.78
C LEU A 202 -16.05 -13.28 -3.83
N VAL A 203 -16.70 -12.69 -2.82
CA VAL A 203 -18.17 -12.55 -2.79
C VAL A 203 -18.67 -11.80 -4.02
N VAL A 204 -18.05 -10.66 -4.36
CA VAL A 204 -18.45 -9.85 -5.52
C VAL A 204 -18.19 -10.61 -6.82
N LEU A 205 -17.02 -11.23 -6.98
CA LEU A 205 -16.67 -11.97 -8.20
C LEU A 205 -17.62 -13.16 -8.43
N VAL A 206 -17.88 -13.95 -7.38
CA VAL A 206 -18.81 -15.10 -7.44
C VAL A 206 -20.22 -14.61 -7.75
N GLY A 207 -20.69 -13.55 -7.09
CA GLY A 207 -22.00 -12.96 -7.35
C GLY A 207 -22.18 -12.53 -8.81
N ILE A 208 -21.18 -11.87 -9.40
CA ILE A 208 -21.20 -11.46 -10.81
C ILE A 208 -21.24 -12.69 -11.74
N TRP A 209 -20.50 -13.76 -11.44
CA TRP A 209 -20.50 -14.97 -12.26
C TRP A 209 -21.80 -15.76 -12.17
N ILE A 210 -22.40 -15.87 -10.98
CA ILE A 210 -23.70 -16.50 -10.79
C ILE A 210 -24.77 -15.76 -11.61
N ASP A 211 -24.74 -14.42 -11.60
CA ASP A 211 -25.65 -13.61 -12.41
C ASP A 211 -25.42 -13.80 -13.92
N ARG A 212 -24.16 -13.85 -14.38
CA ARG A 212 -23.85 -14.03 -15.81
C ARG A 212 -24.22 -15.41 -16.33
N GLN A 213 -23.98 -16.46 -15.54
CA GLN A 213 -24.12 -17.85 -15.95
C GLN A 213 -24.62 -18.69 -14.75
N PRO A 214 -25.94 -18.71 -14.49
CA PRO A 214 -26.53 -19.38 -13.34
C PRO A 214 -26.59 -20.90 -13.56
N THR A 215 -25.43 -21.55 -13.60
CA THR A 215 -25.34 -23.02 -13.62
C THR A 215 -25.18 -23.56 -12.21
N LEU A 216 -25.79 -24.72 -11.91
CA LEU A 216 -25.67 -25.36 -10.60
C LEU A 216 -24.21 -25.55 -10.19
N ARG A 217 -23.32 -25.83 -11.15
CA ARG A 217 -21.88 -25.98 -10.91
C ARG A 217 -21.23 -24.67 -10.44
N ILE A 218 -21.49 -23.55 -11.12
CA ILE A 218 -20.94 -22.24 -10.74
C ILE A 218 -21.49 -21.81 -9.39
N ILE A 219 -22.79 -22.00 -9.16
CA ILE A 219 -23.43 -21.69 -7.87
C ILE A 219 -22.83 -22.53 -6.76
N ALA A 220 -22.84 -23.86 -6.89
CA ALA A 220 -22.34 -24.77 -5.85
C ALA A 220 -20.85 -24.54 -5.56
N THR A 221 -20.02 -24.41 -6.61
CA THR A 221 -18.58 -24.18 -6.43
C THR A 221 -18.30 -22.79 -5.87
N GLY A 222 -18.97 -21.76 -6.37
CA GLY A 222 -18.83 -20.39 -5.89
C GLY A 222 -19.24 -20.23 -4.43
N VAL A 223 -20.37 -20.84 -4.04
CA VAL A 223 -20.83 -20.88 -2.65
C VAL A 223 -19.85 -21.67 -1.78
N ALA A 224 -19.40 -22.84 -2.22
CA ALA A 224 -18.45 -23.66 -1.47
C ALA A 224 -17.12 -22.92 -1.21
N ILE A 225 -16.57 -22.23 -2.21
CA ILE A 225 -15.34 -21.45 -2.05
C ILE A 225 -15.57 -20.26 -1.12
N THR A 226 -16.68 -19.52 -1.31
CA THR A 226 -16.97 -18.31 -0.52
C THR A 226 -17.23 -18.66 0.95
N VAL A 227 -18.16 -19.57 1.21
CA VAL A 227 -18.51 -20.00 2.57
C VAL A 227 -17.33 -20.72 3.21
N GLY A 228 -16.65 -21.60 2.47
CA GLY A 228 -15.47 -22.32 2.96
C GLY A 228 -14.34 -21.38 3.37
N PHE A 229 -14.05 -20.36 2.57
CA PHE A 229 -13.03 -19.37 2.90
C PHE A 229 -13.41 -18.53 4.12
N TRP A 230 -14.65 -18.03 4.21
CA TRP A 230 -15.09 -17.27 5.39
C TRP A 230 -15.12 -18.14 6.65
N ALA A 231 -15.54 -19.40 6.57
CA ALA A 231 -15.50 -20.34 7.69
C ALA A 231 -14.06 -20.60 8.15
N TYR A 232 -13.14 -20.84 7.20
CA TYR A 232 -11.71 -20.99 7.49
C TYR A 232 -11.14 -19.73 8.15
N LEU A 233 -11.47 -18.55 7.62
CA LEU A 233 -11.01 -17.27 8.16
C LEU A 233 -11.47 -17.07 9.61
N LEU A 234 -12.75 -17.30 9.89
CA LEU A 234 -13.33 -17.17 11.22
C LEU A 234 -12.69 -18.16 12.20
N LEU A 235 -12.49 -19.41 11.77
CA LEU A 235 -11.82 -20.42 12.59
C LEU A 235 -10.36 -20.03 12.88
N TYR A 236 -9.62 -19.59 11.86
CA TYR A 236 -8.22 -19.18 12.00
C TYR A 236 -8.09 -17.97 12.96
N TYR A 237 -8.90 -16.93 12.79
CA TYR A 237 -8.86 -15.75 13.66
C TYR A 237 -9.49 -15.96 15.04
N SER A 238 -10.32 -16.97 15.25
CA SER A 238 -10.72 -17.35 16.61
C SER A 238 -9.55 -17.90 17.43
N GLN A 239 -8.55 -18.49 16.77
CA GLN A 239 -7.35 -19.04 17.41
C GLN A 239 -6.18 -18.06 17.40
N SER A 240 -6.16 -17.12 16.44
CA SER A 240 -5.10 -16.13 16.28
C SER A 240 -5.71 -14.77 15.90
N PRO A 241 -6.31 -14.06 16.86
CA PRO A 241 -7.03 -12.82 16.58
C PRO A 241 -6.08 -11.74 16.03
N PRO A 242 -6.39 -11.12 14.88
CA PRO A 242 -5.55 -10.05 14.34
C PRO A 242 -5.55 -8.81 15.23
N PRO A 243 -4.49 -7.97 15.14
CA PRO A 243 -4.60 -6.62 15.68
C PRO A 243 -5.77 -5.89 14.98
N TYR A 244 -6.47 -5.04 15.72
CA TYR A 244 -7.64 -4.29 15.23
C TYR A 244 -8.86 -5.11 14.79
N THR A 245 -9.04 -6.35 15.30
CA THR A 245 -10.31 -7.12 15.16
C THR A 245 -11.56 -6.28 15.41
N GLY A 246 -11.47 -5.36 16.37
CA GLY A 246 -12.52 -4.40 16.73
C GLY A 246 -13.16 -3.68 15.55
N LEU A 247 -12.41 -3.33 14.50
CA LEU A 247 -12.94 -2.51 13.40
C LEU A 247 -14.15 -3.15 12.69
N ILE A 248 -14.14 -4.48 12.53
CA ILE A 248 -15.23 -5.22 11.89
C ILE A 248 -16.20 -5.75 12.94
N THR A 249 -15.68 -6.23 14.08
CA THR A 249 -16.51 -6.85 15.13
C THR A 249 -17.34 -5.84 15.92
N THR A 250 -16.95 -4.55 15.94
CA THR A 250 -17.73 -3.48 16.57
C THR A 250 -18.94 -3.09 15.73
N ASN A 251 -18.90 -3.26 14.40
CA ASN A 251 -19.98 -2.88 13.48
C ASN A 251 -20.35 -4.02 12.49
N PRO A 252 -20.69 -5.23 12.97
CA PRO A 252 -20.88 -6.40 12.10
C PRO A 252 -22.08 -6.23 11.17
N MET A 253 -23.17 -5.62 11.66
CA MET A 253 -24.37 -5.37 10.85
C MET A 253 -24.12 -4.35 9.75
N LEU A 254 -23.31 -3.31 10.02
CA LEU A 254 -22.93 -2.32 9.02
C LEU A 254 -22.03 -2.96 7.94
N PHE A 255 -21.11 -3.84 8.34
CA PHE A 255 -20.29 -4.60 7.41
C PHE A 255 -21.13 -5.47 6.48
N ILE A 256 -22.10 -6.22 7.03
CA ILE A 256 -23.04 -7.03 6.25
C ILE A 256 -23.89 -6.15 5.33
N ALA A 257 -24.39 -5.02 5.83
CA ALA A 257 -25.18 -4.08 5.04
C ALA A 257 -24.39 -3.57 3.82
N TRP A 258 -23.11 -3.23 4.01
CA TRP A 258 -22.24 -2.82 2.91
C TRP A 258 -21.93 -3.96 1.93
N ILE A 259 -21.75 -5.21 2.38
CA ILE A 259 -21.63 -6.36 1.47
C ILE A 259 -22.88 -6.50 0.59
N ILE A 260 -24.08 -6.43 1.18
CA ILE A 260 -25.35 -6.53 0.44
C ILE A 260 -25.49 -5.35 -0.54
N ALA A 261 -25.24 -4.13 -0.06
CA ALA A 261 -25.30 -2.92 -0.87
C ALA A 261 -24.37 -3.03 -2.08
N ILE A 262 -23.20 -3.65 -1.90
CA ILE A 262 -22.20 -3.68 -2.96
C ILE A 262 -22.38 -4.80 -3.98
N VAL A 263 -22.93 -5.95 -3.59
CA VAL A 263 -23.40 -6.95 -4.55
C VAL A 263 -24.53 -6.35 -5.39
N THR A 264 -25.42 -5.58 -4.76
CA THR A 264 -26.49 -4.84 -5.45
C THR A 264 -25.94 -3.77 -6.39
N LEU A 265 -24.92 -3.03 -5.94
CA LEU A 265 -24.26 -1.99 -6.74
C LEU A 265 -23.51 -2.59 -7.93
N ALA A 266 -22.84 -3.73 -7.76
CA ALA A 266 -22.17 -4.47 -8.83
C ALA A 266 -23.16 -4.91 -9.92
N TYR A 267 -24.34 -5.38 -9.51
CA TYR A 267 -25.44 -5.70 -10.42
C TYR A 267 -25.97 -4.44 -11.11
N TRP A 268 -26.23 -3.37 -10.35
CA TRP A 268 -26.73 -2.10 -10.87
C TRP A 268 -25.78 -1.50 -11.92
N PHE A 269 -24.46 -1.48 -11.69
CA PHE A 269 -23.49 -0.95 -12.65
C PHE A 269 -23.51 -1.65 -14.01
N ARG A 270 -23.97 -2.91 -14.07
CA ARG A 270 -24.11 -3.67 -15.32
C ARG A 270 -25.37 -3.31 -16.08
N MET A 271 -26.45 -2.98 -15.37
CA MET A 271 -27.75 -2.66 -15.96
C MET A 271 -27.94 -1.16 -16.21
N ALA A 272 -27.24 -0.30 -15.46
CA ALA A 272 -27.38 1.13 -15.53
C ALA A 272 -26.96 1.72 -16.88
N GLN A 273 -27.58 2.85 -17.23
CA GLN A 273 -27.20 3.61 -18.41
C GLN A 273 -25.75 4.13 -18.27
N PRO A 274 -24.96 4.15 -19.36
CA PRO A 274 -23.57 4.61 -19.29
C PRO A 274 -23.39 6.03 -18.75
N SER A 275 -24.34 6.95 -19.03
CA SER A 275 -24.34 8.32 -18.50
C SER A 275 -24.50 8.35 -16.98
N LEU A 276 -25.41 7.54 -16.45
CA LEU A 276 -25.66 7.46 -15.00
C LEU A 276 -24.48 6.85 -14.26
N THR A 277 -23.91 5.76 -14.79
CA THR A 277 -22.68 5.15 -14.24
C THR A 277 -21.52 6.14 -14.20
N ARG A 278 -21.32 6.92 -15.27
CA ARG A 278 -20.30 7.97 -15.34
C ARG A 278 -20.53 9.04 -14.28
N GLY A 279 -21.75 9.55 -14.19
CA GLY A 279 -22.11 10.62 -13.25
C GLY A 279 -21.90 10.20 -11.80
N VAL A 280 -22.45 9.03 -11.40
CA VAL A 280 -22.30 8.51 -10.04
C VAL A 280 -20.82 8.32 -9.68
N PHE A 281 -20.06 7.68 -10.57
CA PHE A 281 -18.68 7.35 -10.28
C PHE A 281 -17.77 8.60 -10.26
N ALA A 282 -18.00 9.56 -11.17
CA ALA A 282 -17.30 10.84 -11.16
C ALA A 282 -17.61 11.63 -9.89
N SER A 283 -18.89 11.70 -9.48
CA SER A 283 -19.29 12.40 -8.26
C SER A 283 -18.65 11.81 -7.02
N ILE A 284 -18.65 10.48 -6.87
CA ILE A 284 -18.01 9.81 -5.72
C ILE A 284 -16.51 10.08 -5.71
N GLY A 285 -15.84 9.91 -6.86
CA GLY A 285 -14.40 10.14 -6.97
C GLY A 285 -14.02 11.58 -6.65
N LEU A 286 -14.70 12.56 -7.27
CA LEU A 286 -14.46 13.99 -7.05
C LEU A 286 -14.79 14.43 -5.62
N LEU A 287 -15.83 13.86 -5.00
CA LEU A 287 -16.15 14.09 -3.59
C LEU A 287 -15.01 13.62 -2.68
N GLY A 288 -14.36 12.51 -3.00
CA GLY A 288 -13.16 12.06 -2.29
C GLY A 288 -12.03 13.11 -2.30
N PHE A 289 -11.75 13.72 -3.46
CA PHE A 289 -10.80 14.84 -3.56
C PHE A 289 -11.29 16.08 -2.82
N GLY A 290 -12.60 16.34 -2.84
CA GLY A 290 -13.23 17.41 -2.06
C GLY A 290 -13.01 17.25 -0.55
N VAL A 291 -13.12 16.02 -0.03
CA VAL A 291 -12.84 15.72 1.39
C VAL A 291 -11.38 16.00 1.72
N LEU A 292 -10.43 15.62 0.86
CA LEU A 292 -9.01 15.94 1.05
C LEU A 292 -8.75 17.45 1.05
N ALA A 293 -9.39 18.19 0.14
CA ALA A 293 -9.30 19.65 0.07
C ALA A 293 -9.88 20.32 1.33
N LEU A 294 -11.02 19.85 1.82
CA LEU A 294 -11.63 20.34 3.05
C LEU A 294 -10.76 20.02 4.27
N ASN A 295 -10.16 18.81 4.34
CA ASN A 295 -9.27 18.40 5.43
C ASN A 295 -7.96 19.20 5.49
N ALA A 296 -7.57 19.89 4.41
CA ALA A 296 -6.45 20.82 4.43
C ALA A 296 -6.78 22.16 5.10
N VAL A 297 -8.05 22.56 5.12
CA VAL A 297 -8.51 23.82 5.74
C VAL A 297 -8.96 23.58 7.17
N GLN A 298 -9.67 22.47 7.41
CA GLN A 298 -10.20 22.10 8.71
C GLN A 298 -10.07 20.59 8.91
N PRO A 299 -9.27 20.12 9.90
CA PRO A 299 -9.13 18.69 10.18
C PRO A 299 -10.49 18.04 10.44
N PHE A 300 -10.86 17.07 9.61
CA PHE A 300 -12.15 16.37 9.68
C PHE A 300 -12.10 15.18 10.64
N PHE A 301 -10.91 14.63 10.88
CA PHE A 301 -10.67 13.55 11.82
C PHE A 301 -9.96 14.09 13.07
N PRO A 302 -10.59 14.02 14.26
CA PRO A 302 -9.95 14.43 15.51
C PRO A 302 -8.63 13.68 15.73
N SER A 303 -7.61 14.39 16.21
CA SER A 303 -6.28 13.84 16.53
C SER A 303 -5.49 13.27 15.34
N MET A 304 -5.88 13.62 14.10
CA MET A 304 -5.14 13.26 12.88
C MET A 304 -4.56 14.50 12.22
N SER A 305 -3.51 14.30 11.41
CA SER A 305 -2.92 15.38 10.61
C SER A 305 -3.92 15.95 9.59
N SER A 306 -3.88 17.28 9.42
CA SER A 306 -4.50 17.94 8.27
C SER A 306 -3.82 17.47 6.98
N THR A 307 -4.48 17.63 5.84
CA THR A 307 -3.86 17.30 4.55
C THR A 307 -2.87 18.40 4.17
N PRO A 308 -1.55 18.13 4.11
CA PRO A 308 -0.58 19.17 3.76
C PRO A 308 -0.80 19.65 2.32
N LEU A 309 -0.55 20.94 2.06
CA LEU A 309 -0.77 21.53 0.74
C LEU A 309 0.05 20.82 -0.36
N LEU A 310 1.29 20.44 -0.03
CA LEU A 310 2.15 19.68 -0.93
C LEU A 310 1.52 18.35 -1.33
N LEU A 311 0.94 17.61 -0.37
CA LEU A 311 0.24 16.35 -0.67
C LEU A 311 -0.98 16.58 -1.56
N LEU A 312 -1.75 17.64 -1.33
CA LEU A 312 -2.89 18.02 -2.18
C LEU A 312 -2.46 18.27 -3.63
N VAL A 313 -1.39 19.05 -3.83
CA VAL A 313 -0.84 19.35 -5.15
C VAL A 313 -0.36 18.09 -5.85
N LEU A 314 0.32 17.20 -5.13
CA LEU A 314 0.84 15.95 -5.69
C LEU A 314 -0.28 14.96 -6.04
N VAL A 315 -1.38 14.94 -5.28
CA VAL A 315 -2.53 14.04 -5.51
C VAL A 315 -3.48 14.58 -6.58
N ALA A 316 -3.58 15.91 -6.77
CA ALA A 316 -4.51 16.52 -7.73
C ALA A 316 -4.47 15.95 -9.17
N PRO A 317 -3.31 15.61 -9.77
CA PRO A 317 -3.26 14.95 -11.09
C PRO A 317 -4.06 13.64 -11.18
N LEU A 318 -4.27 12.93 -10.07
CA LEU A 318 -5.06 11.69 -10.02
C LEU A 318 -6.55 11.92 -10.33
N ILE A 319 -7.03 13.17 -10.32
CA ILE A 319 -8.37 13.53 -10.82
C ILE A 319 -8.53 13.07 -12.29
N VAL A 320 -7.46 13.10 -13.09
CA VAL A 320 -7.49 12.60 -14.47
C VAL A 320 -7.82 11.11 -14.51
N LEU A 321 -7.28 10.31 -13.59
CA LEU A 321 -7.63 8.88 -13.48
C LEU A 321 -9.10 8.71 -13.13
N VAL A 322 -9.67 9.53 -12.22
CA VAL A 322 -11.10 9.49 -11.89
C VAL A 322 -11.96 9.80 -13.11
N VAL A 323 -11.62 10.83 -13.88
CA VAL A 323 -12.38 11.22 -15.09
C VAL A 323 -12.35 10.12 -16.14
N LEU A 324 -11.16 9.58 -16.44
CA LEU A 324 -11.02 8.50 -17.42
C LEU A 324 -11.65 7.19 -16.93
N MET A 325 -11.52 6.87 -15.64
CA MET A 325 -12.17 5.71 -15.03
C MET A 325 -13.68 5.81 -15.12
N SER A 326 -14.26 6.97 -14.77
CA SER A 326 -15.70 7.23 -14.90
C SER A 326 -16.19 6.96 -16.32
N TRP A 327 -15.41 7.40 -17.32
CA TRP A 327 -15.75 7.20 -18.72
C TRP A 327 -15.63 5.74 -19.20
N GLY A 328 -14.57 5.05 -18.76
CA GLY A 328 -14.23 3.69 -19.15
C GLY A 328 -15.03 2.60 -18.44
N LEU A 329 -15.51 2.85 -17.23
CA LEU A 329 -16.18 1.85 -16.39
C LEU A 329 -17.38 1.18 -17.10
N PRO A 330 -18.32 1.91 -17.74
CA PRO A 330 -19.43 1.29 -18.46
C PRO A 330 -19.01 0.38 -19.62
N ILE A 331 -17.80 0.58 -20.16
CA ILE A 331 -17.26 -0.21 -21.26
C ILE A 331 -16.66 -1.50 -20.70
N VAL A 332 -15.73 -1.38 -19.74
CA VAL A 332 -14.98 -2.52 -19.19
C VAL A 332 -15.90 -3.53 -18.51
N VAL A 333 -16.93 -3.06 -17.80
CA VAL A 333 -17.87 -3.91 -17.06
C VAL A 333 -18.66 -4.87 -17.96
N ARG A 334 -18.76 -4.57 -19.26
CA ARG A 334 -19.46 -5.39 -20.24
C ARG A 334 -18.57 -6.43 -20.93
N LEU A 335 -17.26 -6.31 -20.79
CA LEU A 335 -16.29 -7.22 -21.40
C LEU A 335 -16.19 -8.54 -20.64
N HIS A 336 -15.49 -9.51 -21.23
CA HIS A 336 -15.21 -10.81 -20.64
C HIS A 336 -14.50 -10.66 -19.29
N TYR A 337 -13.45 -9.83 -19.23
CA TYR A 337 -12.70 -9.53 -18.00
C TYR A 337 -13.38 -8.51 -17.08
N GLY A 338 -14.55 -7.99 -17.45
CA GLY A 338 -15.33 -7.06 -16.63
C GLY A 338 -15.58 -7.50 -15.18
N PRO A 339 -15.93 -8.77 -14.90
CA PRO A 339 -16.16 -9.26 -13.53
C PRO A 339 -14.92 -9.18 -12.65
N LEU A 340 -13.74 -9.49 -13.21
CA LEU A 340 -12.47 -9.40 -12.51
C LEU A 340 -12.18 -7.95 -12.10
N VAL A 341 -12.21 -7.04 -13.07
CA VAL A 341 -11.90 -5.62 -12.84
C VAL A 341 -12.92 -4.99 -11.89
N LEU A 342 -14.20 -5.33 -12.05
CA LEU A 342 -15.26 -4.79 -11.21
C LEU A 342 -15.16 -5.31 -9.77
N ALA A 343 -14.89 -6.61 -9.56
CA ALA A 343 -14.69 -7.15 -8.21
C ALA A 343 -13.51 -6.49 -7.49
N LEU A 344 -12.38 -6.32 -8.20
CA LEU A 344 -11.18 -5.66 -7.66
C LEU A 344 -11.37 -4.15 -7.41
N LEU A 345 -12.30 -3.50 -8.12
CA LEU A 345 -12.66 -2.09 -7.90
C LEU A 345 -13.61 -1.95 -6.70
N ILE A 346 -14.66 -2.76 -6.68
CA ILE A 346 -15.78 -2.63 -5.78
C ILE A 346 -15.42 -3.03 -4.35
N ALA A 347 -14.69 -4.14 -4.17
CA ALA A 347 -14.32 -4.63 -2.85
C ALA A 347 -13.59 -3.59 -1.98
N PRO A 348 -12.52 -2.90 -2.44
CA PRO A 348 -11.91 -1.84 -1.65
C PRO A 348 -12.83 -0.63 -1.45
N LEU A 349 -13.67 -0.25 -2.42
CA LEU A 349 -14.66 0.83 -2.21
C LEU A 349 -15.64 0.50 -1.07
N THR A 350 -15.91 -0.79 -0.80
CA THR A 350 -16.71 -1.22 0.36
C THR A 350 -16.09 -0.77 1.66
N PHE A 351 -14.78 -0.97 1.84
CA PHE A 351 -14.09 -0.64 3.09
C PHE A 351 -13.93 0.86 3.26
N ILE A 352 -13.75 1.62 2.16
CA ILE A 352 -13.77 3.08 2.22
C ILE A 352 -15.15 3.56 2.70
N ALA A 353 -16.23 3.07 2.09
CA ALA A 353 -17.59 3.48 2.44
C ALA A 353 -18.00 3.04 3.87
N LEU A 354 -17.61 1.82 4.27
CA LEU A 354 -17.73 1.33 5.64
C LEU A 354 -17.03 2.27 6.62
N SER A 355 -15.78 2.63 6.35
CA SER A 355 -14.98 3.49 7.23
C SER A 355 -15.60 4.89 7.37
N LEU A 356 -16.07 5.47 6.26
CA LEU A 356 -16.72 6.79 6.26
C LEU A 356 -18.07 6.79 6.98
N THR A 357 -18.74 5.64 7.10
CA THR A 357 -20.06 5.53 7.77
C THR A 357 -19.98 5.00 9.19
N ALA A 358 -18.92 4.26 9.55
CA ALA A 358 -18.75 3.67 10.87
C ALA A 358 -18.26 4.69 11.92
N GLY A 359 -17.47 5.68 11.51
CA GLY A 359 -17.07 6.78 12.39
C GLY A 359 -15.79 7.50 11.97
N LEU A 360 -15.56 8.69 12.54
CA LEU A 360 -14.40 9.54 12.25
C LEU A 360 -13.24 9.29 13.22
N SER A 361 -12.86 8.02 13.43
CA SER A 361 -11.74 7.66 14.32
C SER A 361 -10.42 7.48 13.54
N PRO A 362 -9.25 7.61 14.21
CA PRO A 362 -7.95 7.30 13.61
C PRO A 362 -7.88 5.91 12.96
N GLN A 363 -8.54 4.93 13.55
CA GLN A 363 -8.56 3.55 13.06
C GLN A 363 -9.26 3.44 11.69
N TYR A 364 -10.39 4.12 11.51
CA TYR A 364 -11.10 4.17 10.23
C TYR A 364 -10.37 5.01 9.19
N PHE A 365 -9.69 6.09 9.60
CA PHE A 365 -8.84 6.85 8.69
C PHE A 365 -7.68 6.00 8.13
N HIS A 366 -6.98 5.26 8.99
CA HIS A 366 -5.93 4.33 8.54
C HIS A 366 -6.51 3.24 7.62
N LEU A 367 -7.71 2.75 7.91
CA LEU A 367 -8.39 1.79 7.06
C LEU A 367 -8.63 2.37 5.65
N ILE A 368 -9.12 3.61 5.53
CA ILE A 368 -9.29 4.31 4.25
C ILE A 368 -7.96 4.43 3.51
N GLN A 369 -6.91 4.93 4.18
CA GLN A 369 -5.59 5.14 3.58
C GLN A 369 -4.94 3.84 3.06
N ARG A 370 -5.17 2.71 3.73
CA ARG A 370 -4.67 1.40 3.28
C ARG A 370 -5.51 0.85 2.13
N THR A 371 -6.83 0.92 2.28
CA THR A 371 -7.80 0.40 1.31
C THR A 371 -7.68 1.06 -0.05
N GLN A 372 -7.48 2.39 -0.12
CA GLN A 372 -7.43 3.10 -1.40
C GLN A 372 -6.40 2.50 -2.37
N THR A 373 -5.27 2.01 -1.87
CA THR A 373 -4.18 1.39 -2.66
C THR A 373 -4.70 0.29 -3.59
N PHE A 374 -5.67 -0.50 -3.14
CA PHE A 374 -6.25 -1.61 -3.91
C PHE A 374 -7.12 -1.11 -5.08
N VAL A 375 -7.68 0.11 -5.00
CA VAL A 375 -8.50 0.73 -6.05
C VAL A 375 -7.66 1.02 -7.30
N HIS A 376 -6.39 1.41 -7.13
CA HIS A 376 -5.53 1.89 -8.20
C HIS A 376 -5.31 0.86 -9.31
N LEU A 377 -5.25 -0.43 -8.97
CA LEU A 377 -5.10 -1.49 -9.97
C LEU A 377 -6.25 -1.47 -10.99
N SER A 378 -7.50 -1.47 -10.52
CA SER A 378 -8.66 -1.40 -11.40
C SER A 378 -8.80 -0.03 -12.05
N ALA A 379 -8.49 1.05 -11.33
CA ALA A 379 -8.54 2.41 -11.86
C ALA A 379 -7.64 2.58 -13.09
N VAL A 380 -6.40 2.09 -13.02
CA VAL A 380 -5.44 2.16 -14.13
C VAL A 380 -5.89 1.31 -15.31
N ILE A 381 -6.37 0.08 -15.09
CA ILE A 381 -6.94 -0.76 -16.17
C ILE A 381 -8.05 0.01 -16.89
N ILE A 382 -9.02 0.56 -16.15
CA ILE A 382 -10.18 1.24 -16.73
C ILE A 382 -9.76 2.54 -17.44
N ALA A 383 -8.88 3.33 -16.84
CA ALA A 383 -8.42 4.60 -17.41
C ALA A 383 -7.61 4.41 -18.71
N VAL A 384 -6.77 3.39 -18.78
CA VAL A 384 -6.03 3.06 -20.01
C VAL A 384 -6.98 2.53 -21.08
N VAL A 385 -7.91 1.64 -20.73
CA VAL A 385 -8.91 1.17 -21.70
C VAL A 385 -9.75 2.34 -22.21
N ALA A 386 -10.17 3.26 -21.34
CA ALA A 386 -10.89 4.48 -21.72
C ALA A 386 -10.11 5.32 -22.74
N THR A 387 -8.83 5.56 -22.46
CA THR A 387 -7.93 6.34 -23.32
C THR A 387 -7.86 5.75 -24.72
N PHE A 388 -7.70 4.43 -24.82
CA PHE A 388 -7.66 3.79 -26.12
C PHE A 388 -9.05 3.69 -26.75
N VAL A 389 -10.17 3.47 -26.06
CA VAL A 389 -11.48 3.50 -26.75
C VAL A 389 -11.83 4.91 -27.28
N LEU A 390 -11.37 5.98 -26.60
CA LEU A 390 -11.50 7.35 -27.10
C LEU A 390 -10.73 7.59 -28.40
N TYR A 391 -9.60 6.89 -28.60
CA TYR A 391 -8.81 6.92 -29.86
C TYR A 391 -9.69 6.64 -31.10
N ASP A 392 -10.59 5.64 -31.02
CA ASP A 392 -11.43 5.25 -32.16
C ASP A 392 -12.52 6.27 -32.44
N ARG A 393 -13.05 6.90 -31.38
CA ARG A 393 -14.15 7.87 -31.50
C ARG A 393 -13.75 9.18 -32.15
N VAL A 394 -12.46 9.49 -32.19
CA VAL A 394 -11.93 10.72 -32.79
C VAL A 394 -11.32 10.52 -34.17
N GLN A 395 -11.43 9.31 -34.74
CA GLN A 395 -10.82 8.99 -36.03
C GLN A 395 -11.36 9.85 -37.18
N ASP A 396 -12.66 10.22 -37.12
CA ASP A 396 -13.34 11.05 -38.12
C ASP A 396 -13.34 12.56 -37.77
N ARG A 397 -12.60 12.97 -36.73
CA ARG A 397 -12.54 14.37 -36.27
C ARG A 397 -11.32 15.11 -36.85
N SER A 398 -11.24 16.41 -36.57
CA SER A 398 -10.13 17.26 -37.02
C SER A 398 -8.77 16.69 -36.60
N GLN A 399 -7.75 16.90 -37.44
CA GLN A 399 -6.40 16.37 -37.21
C GLN A 399 -5.82 16.81 -35.86
N SER A 400 -6.10 18.04 -35.42
CA SER A 400 -5.67 18.55 -34.11
C SER A 400 -6.30 17.77 -32.95
N LEU A 401 -7.62 17.53 -32.97
CA LEU A 401 -8.31 16.77 -31.91
C LEU A 401 -7.83 15.32 -31.88
N ARG A 402 -7.61 14.74 -33.07
CA ARG A 402 -7.05 13.40 -33.22
C ARG A 402 -5.66 13.31 -32.57
N THR A 403 -4.75 14.22 -32.86
CA THR A 403 -3.40 14.22 -32.26
C THR A 403 -3.46 14.37 -30.73
N ILE A 404 -4.29 15.29 -30.23
CA ILE A 404 -4.46 15.53 -28.78
C ILE A 404 -4.93 14.25 -28.07
N VAL A 405 -5.90 13.52 -28.63
CA VAL A 405 -6.42 12.32 -27.98
C VAL A 405 -5.48 11.12 -28.15
N GLN A 406 -4.91 10.93 -29.35
CA GLN A 406 -4.12 9.75 -29.66
C GLN A 406 -2.73 9.76 -29.00
N ILE A 407 -2.13 10.94 -28.83
CA ILE A 407 -0.80 11.11 -28.25
C ILE A 407 -0.89 11.78 -26.88
N GLY A 408 -1.72 12.83 -26.75
CA GLY A 408 -1.82 13.60 -25.52
C GLY A 408 -2.37 12.80 -24.35
N LEU A 409 -3.44 11.99 -24.50
CA LEU A 409 -3.99 11.22 -23.37
C LEU A 409 -3.00 10.18 -22.80
N PRO A 410 -2.30 9.34 -23.61
CA PRO A 410 -1.24 8.48 -23.10
C PRO A 410 -0.13 9.26 -22.38
N ILE A 411 0.32 10.40 -22.94
CA ILE A 411 1.33 11.25 -22.30
C ILE A 411 0.82 11.80 -20.98
N ILE A 412 -0.42 12.29 -20.92
CA ILE A 412 -1.04 12.79 -19.69
C ILE A 412 -1.06 11.70 -18.62
N LEU A 413 -1.40 10.45 -18.96
CA LEU A 413 -1.35 9.35 -17.99
C LEU A 413 0.06 9.08 -17.45
N ILE A 414 1.09 9.15 -18.31
CA ILE A 414 2.49 9.04 -17.88
C ILE A 414 2.84 10.22 -16.96
N LEU A 415 2.46 11.44 -17.33
CA LEU A 415 2.72 12.63 -16.53
C LEU A 415 2.02 12.56 -15.16
N VAL A 416 0.77 12.09 -15.10
CA VAL A 416 0.05 11.85 -13.85
C VAL A 416 0.83 10.86 -12.98
N ALA A 417 1.30 9.75 -13.55
CA ALA A 417 2.08 8.77 -12.81
C ALA A 417 3.42 9.37 -12.33
N VAL A 418 4.17 10.06 -13.19
CA VAL A 418 5.49 10.64 -12.85
C VAL A 418 5.38 11.78 -11.83
N VAL A 419 4.42 12.68 -11.98
CA VAL A 419 4.21 13.81 -11.05
C VAL A 419 3.78 13.33 -9.68
N THR A 420 3.13 12.16 -9.58
CA THR A 420 2.73 11.57 -8.30
C THR A 420 3.85 10.75 -7.65
N VAL A 421 4.90 10.32 -8.37
CA VAL A 421 6.04 9.54 -7.82
C VAL A 421 6.57 10.11 -6.50
N PRO A 422 6.80 11.42 -6.33
CA PRO A 422 7.31 11.98 -5.08
C PRO A 422 6.48 11.62 -3.84
N ILE A 423 5.17 11.35 -3.97
CA ILE A 423 4.31 10.91 -2.84
C ILE A 423 4.86 9.63 -2.18
N ALA A 424 5.53 8.78 -2.96
CA ALA A 424 6.10 7.55 -2.45
C ALA A 424 7.33 7.75 -1.57
N PHE A 425 8.04 8.87 -1.71
CA PHE A 425 9.35 9.09 -1.09
C PHE A 425 9.42 10.36 -0.23
N VAL A 426 8.43 11.26 -0.33
CA VAL A 426 8.36 12.47 0.48
C VAL A 426 8.25 12.13 1.97
N GLY A 427 9.01 12.86 2.78
CA GLY A 427 9.07 12.71 4.23
C GLY A 427 8.08 13.62 4.94
N LEU A 428 8.50 14.14 6.09
CA LEU A 428 7.65 14.87 7.01
C LEU A 428 7.05 16.16 6.41
N GLU A 429 7.57 16.66 5.28
CA GLU A 429 7.08 17.86 4.61
C GLU A 429 5.69 17.68 3.97
N ALA A 430 5.29 16.45 3.65
CA ALA A 430 3.99 16.18 3.02
C ALA A 430 3.16 15.10 3.72
N VAL A 431 3.74 14.37 4.68
CA VAL A 431 3.09 13.27 5.38
C VAL A 431 3.56 13.21 6.83
N SER A 432 2.75 12.68 7.75
CA SER A 432 3.13 12.52 9.16
C SER A 432 4.06 11.33 9.44
N TYR A 433 4.71 10.77 8.42
CA TYR A 433 5.50 9.55 8.55
C TYR A 433 6.69 9.55 7.59
N GLN A 434 7.88 9.59 8.16
CA GLN A 434 9.17 9.32 7.54
C GLN A 434 9.31 7.81 7.28
N GLY A 435 9.53 7.48 6.01
CA GLY A 435 9.80 6.11 5.61
C GLY A 435 11.24 5.72 5.92
N THR A 436 12.20 6.43 5.33
CA THR A 436 13.57 5.95 5.25
C THR A 436 14.35 6.14 6.54
N THR A 437 15.17 5.14 6.90
CA THR A 437 16.16 5.24 7.97
C THR A 437 17.56 5.46 7.39
N THR A 438 18.24 6.54 7.78
CA THR A 438 19.60 6.84 7.29
C THR A 438 20.67 6.00 8.00
N GLU A 439 21.90 5.98 7.46
CA GLU A 439 23.04 5.35 8.14
C GLU A 439 23.37 6.02 9.47
N ALA A 440 23.26 7.35 9.53
CA ALA A 440 23.45 8.11 10.74
C ALA A 440 22.42 7.71 11.82
N GLU A 441 21.12 7.74 11.48
CA GLU A 441 20.04 7.31 12.38
C GLU A 441 20.26 5.89 12.89
N PHE A 442 20.51 4.93 12.00
CA PHE A 442 20.71 3.54 12.40
C PHE A 442 21.95 3.36 13.28
N SER A 443 23.05 4.05 12.98
CA SER A 443 24.27 4.02 13.81
C SER A 443 24.07 4.62 15.19
N THR A 444 23.29 5.70 15.31
CA THR A 444 22.95 6.35 16.58
C THR A 444 22.08 5.45 17.43
N VAL A 445 21.05 4.83 16.83
CA VAL A 445 20.24 3.82 17.52
C VAL A 445 21.14 2.68 17.99
N THR A 446 21.96 2.10 17.10
CA THR A 446 22.89 1.02 17.46
C THR A 446 23.77 1.38 18.66
N PHE A 447 24.31 2.60 18.67
CA PHE A 447 25.12 3.09 19.78
C PHE A 447 24.30 3.16 21.07
N ALA A 448 23.10 3.74 21.03
CA ALA A 448 22.21 3.83 22.18
C ALA A 448 21.84 2.44 22.73
N SER A 449 21.41 1.49 21.88
CA SER A 449 21.05 0.13 22.31
C SER A 449 22.25 -0.67 22.84
N THR A 450 23.48 -0.31 22.49
CA THR A 450 24.68 -1.02 22.98
C THR A 450 25.22 -0.39 24.26
N MET A 451 25.15 0.93 24.38
CA MET A 451 25.82 1.69 25.44
C MET A 451 24.92 2.02 26.62
N PHE A 452 23.60 2.14 26.40
CA PHE A 452 22.66 2.50 27.45
C PHE A 452 21.95 1.26 27.99
N SER A 453 22.14 1.01 29.28
CA SER A 453 21.35 0.03 30.04
C SER A 453 20.06 0.62 30.60
N GLU A 454 19.89 1.94 30.56
CA GLU A 454 18.74 2.67 31.08
C GLU A 454 17.81 3.12 29.93
N PRO A 455 16.52 3.40 30.22
CA PRO A 455 15.59 3.91 29.22
C PRO A 455 16.06 5.24 28.61
N TRP A 456 15.82 5.39 27.31
CA TRP A 456 16.11 6.59 26.54
C TRP A 456 14.91 6.97 25.67
N THR A 457 14.90 8.20 25.17
CA THR A 457 13.77 8.73 24.39
C THR A 457 14.21 9.35 23.07
N SER A 458 13.31 9.40 22.10
CA SER A 458 13.46 10.10 20.83
C SER A 458 12.08 10.32 20.23
N ASP A 459 11.98 10.72 18.98
CA ASP A 459 10.71 10.74 18.26
C ASP A 459 10.21 9.32 17.88
N ASP A 460 9.03 9.25 17.26
CA ASP A 460 8.40 7.97 16.90
C ASP A 460 9.21 7.18 15.84
N HIS A 461 9.98 7.84 14.96
CA HIS A 461 10.76 7.14 13.94
C HIS A 461 11.95 6.40 14.55
N ILE A 462 12.78 7.09 15.32
CA ILE A 462 13.98 6.52 15.95
C ILE A 462 13.62 5.43 16.96
N THR A 463 12.61 5.69 17.80
CA THR A 463 12.15 4.68 18.77
C THR A 463 11.52 3.46 18.09
N ARG A 464 10.92 3.59 16.90
CA ARG A 464 10.46 2.43 16.11
C ARG A 464 11.62 1.61 15.56
N VAL A 465 12.68 2.23 15.09
CA VAL A 465 13.87 1.50 14.61
C VAL A 465 14.46 0.66 15.73
N GLU A 466 14.60 1.24 16.93
CA GLU A 466 15.04 0.52 18.14
C GLU A 466 14.15 -0.69 18.42
N ASN A 467 12.86 -0.41 18.64
CA ASN A 467 11.91 -1.44 19.03
C ASN A 467 11.85 -2.56 17.99
N ASN A 468 11.83 -2.22 16.69
CA ASN A 468 11.72 -3.20 15.61
C ASN A 468 13.00 -4.02 15.38
N TYR A 469 14.20 -3.45 15.55
CA TYR A 469 15.44 -4.16 15.23
C TYR A 469 16.13 -4.80 16.44
N TYR A 470 16.24 -4.05 17.54
CA TYR A 470 16.94 -4.45 18.76
C TYR A 470 16.00 -4.99 19.84
N GLY A 471 14.71 -4.65 19.76
CA GLY A 471 13.69 -5.08 20.73
C GLY A 471 13.40 -4.01 21.78
N SER A 472 12.52 -4.32 22.73
CA SER A 472 12.07 -3.37 23.75
C SER A 472 12.88 -3.44 25.05
N GLU A 473 14.07 -4.05 25.03
CA GLU A 473 14.86 -4.29 26.25
C GLU A 473 15.36 -2.97 26.88
N HIS A 474 15.61 -1.95 26.03
CA HIS A 474 16.06 -0.63 26.46
C HIS A 474 14.91 0.37 26.71
N ASN A 475 13.65 -0.08 26.70
CA ASN A 475 12.46 0.75 26.94
C ASN A 475 12.44 2.10 26.20
N ALA A 476 12.89 2.13 24.94
CA ALA A 476 12.89 3.36 24.16
C ALA A 476 11.46 3.81 23.84
N GLY A 477 11.12 5.03 24.26
CA GLY A 477 9.75 5.54 24.17
C GLY A 477 9.68 6.99 23.67
N PRO A 478 8.63 7.37 22.89
CA PRO A 478 8.50 8.72 22.35
C PRO A 478 7.81 9.72 23.29
N GLU A 479 7.23 9.25 24.40
CA GLU A 479 6.36 10.06 25.26
C GLU A 479 7.07 11.27 25.90
N PRO A 480 8.30 11.18 26.43
CA PRO A 480 9.00 12.34 26.96
C PRO A 480 9.25 13.44 25.92
N VAL A 481 9.68 13.06 24.71
CA VAL A 481 9.89 14.00 23.59
C VAL A 481 8.56 14.60 23.13
N TYR A 482 7.50 13.78 23.02
CA TYR A 482 6.15 14.25 22.71
C TYR A 482 5.70 15.35 23.68
N ASN A 483 5.87 15.12 25.00
CA ASN A 483 5.51 16.08 26.03
C ASN A 483 6.33 17.38 25.92
N TRP A 484 7.63 17.26 25.64
CA TRP A 484 8.51 18.42 25.48
C TRP A 484 8.09 19.30 24.29
N LEU A 485 7.78 18.68 23.15
CA LEU A 485 7.30 19.36 21.94
C LEU A 485 6.00 20.13 22.18
N HIS A 486 5.11 19.60 23.02
CA HIS A 486 3.83 20.24 23.38
C HIS A 486 3.93 21.24 24.55
N GLY A 487 5.12 21.81 24.78
CA GLY A 487 5.34 22.84 25.80
C GLY A 487 5.63 22.32 27.20
N GLY A 488 5.77 21.00 27.37
CA GLY A 488 6.26 20.39 28.60
C GLY A 488 7.75 20.64 28.86
N THR A 489 8.24 20.07 29.96
CA THR A 489 9.67 20.13 30.32
C THR A 489 10.52 19.27 29.39
N PRO A 490 11.80 19.63 29.15
CA PRO A 490 12.72 18.77 28.42
C PRO A 490 12.84 17.38 29.08
N PRO A 491 13.14 16.31 28.31
CA PRO A 491 13.31 14.97 28.87
C PRO A 491 14.44 14.92 29.90
N THR A 492 14.23 14.12 30.96
CA THR A 492 15.19 13.92 32.05
C THR A 492 16.09 12.70 31.85
N CYS A 493 15.95 11.99 30.73
CA CYS A 493 16.76 10.85 30.33
C CYS A 493 17.53 11.12 29.04
N SER A 494 18.44 10.21 28.68
CA SER A 494 19.16 10.27 27.41
C SER A 494 18.18 10.40 26.25
N THR A 495 18.42 11.40 25.42
CA THR A 495 17.54 11.74 24.29
C THR A 495 18.36 11.68 23.00
N ILE A 496 17.91 10.88 22.04
CA ILE A 496 18.38 11.00 20.67
C ILE A 496 17.57 12.14 20.04
N ALA A 497 18.25 13.11 19.47
CA ALA A 497 17.63 14.28 18.88
C ALA A 497 18.23 14.56 17.50
N GLU A 498 17.41 15.18 16.65
CA GLU A 498 17.74 15.43 15.25
C GLU A 498 17.71 16.91 14.94
N ASP A 499 18.59 17.37 14.06
CA ASP A 499 18.54 18.75 13.54
C ASP A 499 17.24 19.00 12.74
N SER A 500 16.63 17.95 12.20
CA SER A 500 15.33 18.01 11.49
C SER A 500 14.18 18.52 12.38
N TRP A 501 14.29 18.38 13.71
CA TRP A 501 13.26 18.81 14.67
C TRP A 501 13.03 20.32 14.68
N THR A 502 13.99 21.13 14.22
CA THR A 502 13.83 22.58 14.14
C THR A 502 13.41 23.09 12.75
N THR A 503 13.35 22.20 11.76
CA THR A 503 13.04 22.56 10.37
C THR A 503 11.74 21.94 9.85
N VAL A 504 11.66 20.60 9.84
CA VAL A 504 10.47 19.86 9.39
C VAL A 504 9.66 19.31 10.57
N GLY A 505 10.30 19.15 11.74
CA GLY A 505 9.69 18.70 12.99
C GLY A 505 9.98 17.24 13.30
N ALA A 506 9.80 16.87 14.56
CA ALA A 506 9.93 15.50 15.05
C ALA A 506 8.73 14.65 14.63
N GLN A 507 8.94 13.37 14.29
CA GLN A 507 7.82 12.51 13.92
C GLN A 507 6.97 12.11 15.14
N LEU A 508 5.67 12.42 15.08
CA LEU A 508 4.70 12.09 16.14
C LEU A 508 3.52 11.24 15.62
N PHE A 509 3.81 10.26 14.76
CA PHE A 509 2.77 9.49 14.06
C PHE A 509 1.73 8.87 15.03
N PRO A 510 0.41 9.03 14.79
CA PRO A 510 -0.22 9.54 13.57
C PRO A 510 -0.44 11.06 13.50
N ALA A 511 -0.08 11.81 14.54
CA ALA A 511 -0.20 13.26 14.57
C ALA A 511 0.77 13.95 13.60
N SER A 512 0.54 15.23 13.32
CA SER A 512 1.48 16.03 12.53
C SER A 512 2.83 16.13 13.23
N PRO A 513 3.94 16.28 12.47
CA PRO A 513 5.23 16.61 13.04
C PRO A 513 5.16 17.93 13.81
N GLU A 514 5.86 18.01 14.93
CA GLU A 514 5.95 19.22 15.75
C GLU A 514 7.38 19.72 15.80
N GLN A 515 7.54 21.05 15.77
CA GLN A 515 8.85 21.70 15.69
C GLN A 515 9.29 22.28 17.03
N LEU A 516 10.59 22.23 17.29
CA LEU A 516 11.22 23.06 18.32
C LEU A 516 11.77 24.33 17.66
N SER A 517 11.76 25.44 18.40
CA SER A 517 12.53 26.60 17.96
C SER A 517 14.03 26.30 18.02
N ASP A 518 14.79 26.85 17.07
CA ASP A 518 16.25 26.73 17.05
C ASP A 518 16.88 27.13 18.40
N GLU A 519 16.35 28.19 19.03
CA GLU A 519 16.81 28.66 20.35
C GLU A 519 16.54 27.64 21.46
N ARG A 520 15.34 27.04 21.51
CA ARG A 520 14.98 26.06 22.53
C ARG A 520 15.81 24.78 22.39
N TYR A 521 16.06 24.36 21.15
CA TYR A 521 16.89 23.22 20.83
C TYR A 521 18.37 23.47 21.21
N ALA A 522 18.93 24.60 20.79
CA ALA A 522 20.31 24.97 21.10
C ALA A 522 20.57 25.18 22.59
N ASN A 523 19.66 25.85 23.31
CA ASN A 523 19.76 26.05 24.75
C ASN A 523 19.72 24.71 25.49
N TRP A 524 18.80 23.81 25.11
CA TRP A 524 18.74 22.47 25.70
C TRP A 524 20.02 21.66 25.44
N GLN A 525 20.60 21.72 24.23
CA GLN A 525 21.89 21.09 23.97
C GLN A 525 23.03 21.69 24.81
N ALA A 526 23.03 23.01 25.02
CA ALA A 526 24.07 23.71 25.78
C ALA A 526 24.01 23.42 27.30
N GLU A 527 22.82 23.14 27.84
CA GLU A 527 22.60 22.83 29.26
C GLU A 527 22.91 21.37 29.62
N ASN A 528 23.09 20.51 28.61
CA ASN A 528 23.22 19.06 28.78
C ASN A 528 24.50 18.52 28.11
N ASN A 529 24.83 17.25 28.37
CA ASN A 529 26.04 16.63 27.82
C ASN A 529 25.74 15.96 26.48
N ILE A 530 26.43 16.36 25.42
CA ILE A 530 26.41 15.64 24.15
C ILE A 530 27.41 14.49 24.23
N VAL A 531 26.91 13.25 24.19
CA VAL A 531 27.72 12.04 24.37
C VAL A 531 28.02 11.29 23.08
N TYR A 532 27.24 11.57 22.02
CA TYR A 532 27.44 10.99 20.70
C TYR A 532 26.90 11.92 19.61
N VAL A 533 27.56 11.94 18.45
CA VAL A 533 27.14 12.70 17.26
C VAL A 533 27.41 11.84 16.03
N SER A 534 26.44 11.75 15.13
CA SER A 534 26.60 11.12 13.82
C SER A 534 25.89 11.93 12.72
N GLY A 535 26.20 11.62 11.47
CA GLY A 535 25.60 12.30 10.31
C GLY A 535 26.12 13.72 10.08
N ALA A 536 25.53 14.40 9.10
CA ALA A 536 25.83 15.78 8.73
C ALA A 536 24.60 16.47 8.13
N GLY A 537 24.53 17.80 8.26
CA GLY A 537 23.40 18.58 7.73
C GLY A 537 22.07 18.18 8.38
N GLY A 538 21.02 18.06 7.57
CA GLY A 538 19.68 17.68 8.06
C GLY A 538 19.57 16.26 8.63
N ASP A 539 20.54 15.39 8.33
CA ASP A 539 20.59 14.01 8.84
C ASP A 539 21.45 13.89 10.12
N ARG A 540 21.87 15.02 10.70
CA ARG A 540 22.69 15.02 11.91
C ARG A 540 21.86 14.56 13.11
N GLN A 541 22.42 13.58 13.81
CA GLN A 541 21.86 12.98 15.01
C GLN A 541 22.78 13.31 16.18
N VAL A 542 22.20 13.66 17.33
CA VAL A 542 22.93 13.83 18.58
C VAL A 542 22.29 13.01 19.68
N ILE A 543 23.11 12.48 20.58
CA ILE A 543 22.63 11.91 21.83
C ILE A 543 23.00 12.86 22.96
N VAL A 544 21.99 13.31 23.68
CA VAL A 544 22.10 14.26 24.77
C VAL A 544 21.68 13.61 26.07
N THR A 545 22.53 13.68 27.08
CA THR A 545 22.29 13.14 28.42
C THR A 545 22.22 14.27 29.45
N PRO A 546 21.15 14.35 30.26
CA PRO A 546 21.00 15.42 31.23
C PRO A 546 22.08 15.46 32.32
N THR A 547 22.48 16.67 32.74
CA THR A 547 23.58 16.92 33.71
C THR A 547 23.23 16.58 35.18
N GLY A 548 22.03 16.06 35.46
CA GLY A 548 21.59 15.67 36.81
C GLY A 548 20.25 14.91 36.85
N GLY A 549 19.89 14.20 35.78
CA GLY A 549 18.58 13.54 35.65
C GLY A 549 18.45 12.23 36.43
N SER A 550 17.25 11.99 36.97
CA SER A 550 16.81 10.66 37.39
C SER A 550 16.10 9.99 36.21
N THR A 551 16.44 8.73 35.91
CA THR A 551 15.82 7.93 34.85
C THR A 551 14.41 7.42 35.22
N ALA A 552 13.91 7.72 36.41
CA ALA A 552 12.63 7.23 36.91
C ALA A 552 11.38 7.78 36.19
N SER A 553 11.52 8.80 35.33
CA SER A 553 10.44 9.39 34.52
C SER A 553 10.65 9.25 33.02
N CYS A 554 11.45 8.25 32.64
CA CYS A 554 11.60 7.69 31.31
C CYS A 554 10.97 6.29 31.34
#